data_AF-A0A1W6EH82-F1
#
_entry.id   AF-A0A1W6EH82-F1
#
_cell.length_a   1.000
_cell.length_b   1.000
_cell.length_c   1.000
_cell.angle_alpha   90.00
_cell.angle_beta   90.00
_cell.angle_gamma   90.00
#
_symmetry.space_group_name_H-M   'P 1'
#
loop_
_entity.id
_entity.type
_entity.pdbx_description
1 polymer ?
#
loop_
_entity_poly.entity_id
_entity_poly.type
_entity_poly.pdbx_seq_one_letter_code
_entity_poly.pdbx_strand_id
1 'polypeptide(L)'
;MGRGDRQKCKVNKYGFPCSQPKKVKRVHGFETGDWVKVRSLSPEENAKRNEENQITQPVYGRVSIRSTGQFTVTLTKGISYNISSKYCRLLQQNDGYGYS
;
A
#
# COMPACT_ATOMS: atom_id res chain seq x y z
N MET A 1 -4.62 5.39 -13.37
CA MET A 1 -5.42 5.72 -12.18
C MET A 1 -6.86 5.30 -12.43
N GLY A 2 -7.44 4.42 -11.61
CA GLY A 2 -8.78 3.85 -11.83
C GLY A 2 -9.80 4.36 -10.82
N ARG A 3 -11.03 4.67 -11.27
CA ARG A 3 -12.12 5.22 -10.43
C ARG A 3 -12.91 4.17 -9.64
N GLY A 4 -12.40 2.94 -9.54
CA GLY A 4 -13.10 1.80 -8.92
C GLY A 4 -13.98 0.99 -9.86
N ASP A 5 -14.21 1.47 -11.09
CA ASP A 5 -15.02 0.78 -12.11
C ASP A 5 -14.15 0.02 -13.14
N ARG A 6 -13.15 -0.71 -12.62
CA ARG A 6 -12.30 -1.53 -13.49
C ARG A 6 -13.12 -2.74 -13.95
N GLN A 7 -13.25 -2.95 -15.26
CA GLN A 7 -13.85 -4.16 -15.83
C GLN A 7 -12.82 -5.24 -16.18
N LYS A 8 -11.54 -4.87 -16.35
CA LYS A 8 -10.46 -5.80 -16.72
C LYS A 8 -10.14 -6.80 -15.59
N CYS A 9 -10.10 -8.08 -15.92
CA CYS A 9 -9.81 -9.18 -15.00
C CYS A 9 -8.60 -10.02 -15.46
N LYS A 10 -8.07 -10.88 -14.59
CA LYS A 10 -7.07 -11.86 -15.00
C LYS A 10 -7.77 -12.96 -15.82
N VAL A 11 -7.21 -13.28 -16.99
CA VAL A 11 -7.72 -14.34 -17.88
C VAL A 11 -6.86 -15.60 -17.75
N ASN A 12 -7.41 -16.76 -18.11
CA ASN A 12 -6.63 -17.98 -18.30
C ASN A 12 -5.86 -17.96 -19.65
N LYS A 13 -5.10 -19.02 -19.91
CA LYS A 13 -4.37 -19.23 -21.17
C LYS A 13 -5.27 -19.16 -22.42
N TYR A 14 -6.56 -19.42 -22.28
CA TYR A 14 -7.55 -19.45 -23.37
C TYR A 14 -8.37 -18.15 -23.48
N GLY A 15 -8.09 -17.14 -22.66
CA GLY A 15 -8.75 -15.83 -22.71
C GLY A 15 -10.03 -15.69 -21.87
N PHE A 16 -10.46 -16.72 -21.15
CA PHE A 16 -11.63 -16.63 -20.27
C PHE A 16 -11.28 -15.94 -18.94
N PRO A 17 -12.15 -15.05 -18.41
CA PRO A 17 -11.92 -14.39 -17.13
C PRO A 17 -11.95 -15.39 -15.98
N CYS A 18 -10.91 -15.37 -15.13
CA CYS A 18 -10.79 -16.26 -13.96
C CYS A 18 -10.87 -15.53 -12.62
N SER A 19 -10.68 -14.20 -12.61
CA SER A 19 -10.77 -13.40 -11.40
C SER A 19 -11.86 -12.35 -11.53
N GLN A 20 -12.37 -11.85 -10.39
CA GLN A 20 -13.16 -10.62 -10.39
C GLN A 20 -12.25 -9.39 -10.41
N PRO A 21 -12.72 -8.24 -10.92
CA PRO A 21 -11.94 -7.02 -10.89
C PRO A 21 -11.93 -6.44 -9.47
N LYS A 22 -10.88 -5.70 -9.12
CA LYS A 22 -10.83 -4.97 -7.84
C LYS A 22 -11.88 -3.85 -7.88
N LYS A 23 -13.01 -4.07 -7.18
CA LYS A 23 -14.12 -3.09 -7.06
C LYS A 23 -13.83 -1.98 -6.05
N VAL A 24 -13.15 -2.32 -4.95
CA VAL A 24 -12.92 -1.39 -3.85
C VAL A 24 -11.70 -0.51 -4.16
N LYS A 25 -11.93 0.80 -4.29
CA LYS A 25 -10.86 1.78 -4.55
C LYS A 25 -10.10 2.14 -3.27
N ARG A 26 -10.84 2.47 -2.20
CA ARG A 26 -10.32 2.87 -0.89
C ARG A 26 -10.46 1.75 0.12
N VAL A 27 -9.39 1.46 0.86
CA VAL A 27 -9.42 0.49 1.97
C VAL A 27 -8.82 1.17 3.21
N HIS A 28 -9.54 1.16 4.32
CA HIS A 28 -9.21 1.92 5.55
C HIS A 28 -8.91 3.42 5.32
N GLY A 29 -9.56 4.04 4.32
CA GLY A 29 -9.39 5.46 4.01
C GLY A 29 -8.18 5.79 3.12
N PHE A 30 -7.40 4.80 2.69
CA PHE A 30 -6.26 5.00 1.80
C PHE A 30 -6.52 4.40 0.41
N GLU A 31 -5.83 4.93 -0.60
CA GLU A 31 -5.74 4.41 -1.96
C GLU A 31 -4.32 3.95 -2.30
N THR A 32 -4.22 3.07 -3.30
CA THR A 32 -2.91 2.68 -3.83
C THR A 32 -2.26 3.87 -4.52
N GLY A 33 -1.02 4.17 -4.15
CA GLY A 33 -0.22 5.29 -4.61
C GLY A 33 -0.25 6.51 -3.69
N ASP A 34 -1.06 6.49 -2.62
CA ASP A 34 -1.07 7.55 -1.62
C ASP A 34 0.32 7.69 -0.97
N TRP A 35 0.71 8.94 -0.71
CA TRP A 35 1.91 9.26 0.04
C TRP A 35 1.61 9.25 1.53
N VAL A 36 2.37 8.47 2.29
CA VAL A 36 2.14 8.30 3.73
C VAL A 36 3.41 8.51 4.53
N LYS A 37 3.20 8.95 5.77
CA LYS A 37 4.16 8.89 6.86
C LYS A 37 3.84 7.67 7.72
N VAL A 38 4.80 6.77 7.86
CA VAL A 38 4.72 5.65 8.81
C VAL A 38 5.35 6.11 10.12
N ARG A 39 4.66 5.92 11.24
CA ARG A 39 5.20 6.19 12.58
C ARG A 39 6.22 5.12 12.98
N SER A 40 7.08 5.44 13.95
CA SER A 40 7.92 4.43 14.57
C SER A 40 7.06 3.32 15.18
N LEU A 41 7.51 2.09 15.04
CA LEU A 41 6.87 0.93 15.65
C LEU A 41 7.34 0.76 17.10
N SER A 42 6.51 0.11 17.92
CA SER A 42 6.89 -0.27 19.27
C SER A 42 8.04 -1.30 19.26
N PRO A 43 8.85 -1.41 20.33
CA PRO A 43 9.90 -2.41 20.42
C PRO A 43 9.41 -3.85 20.18
N GLU A 44 8.21 -4.18 20.68
CA GLU A 44 7.59 -5.50 20.49
C GLU A 44 7.24 -5.79 19.03
N GLU A 45 6.81 -4.79 18.27
CA GLU A 45 6.50 -4.95 16.85
C GLU A 45 7.75 -4.96 15.98
N ASN A 46 8.79 -4.22 16.38
CA ASN A 46 10.10 -4.27 15.74
C ASN A 46 10.81 -5.61 15.99
N ALA A 47 10.63 -6.23 17.17
CA ALA A 47 11.20 -7.55 17.47
C ALA A 47 10.65 -8.67 16.57
N LYS A 48 9.47 -8.48 15.96
CA LYS A 48 8.88 -9.42 14.98
C LYS A 48 9.46 -9.26 13.57
N ARG A 49 10.36 -8.30 13.36
CA ARG A 49 10.97 -7.97 12.07
C ARG A 49 12.47 -8.23 12.12
N ASN A 50 13.04 -8.55 10.96
CA ASN A 50 14.50 -8.62 10.80
C ASN A 50 15.11 -7.26 11.11
N GLU A 51 16.35 -7.23 11.62
CA GLU A 51 17.07 -6.02 12.00
C GLU A 51 17.06 -4.92 10.92
N GLU A 52 17.24 -5.32 9.66
CA GLU A 52 17.25 -4.41 8.50
C GLU A 52 15.87 -3.80 8.17
N ASN A 53 14.79 -4.41 8.67
CA ASN A 53 13.41 -4.01 8.41
C ASN A 53 12.72 -3.36 9.63
N GLN A 54 13.48 -3.02 10.67
CA GLN A 54 12.96 -2.33 11.85
C GLN A 54 12.66 -0.86 11.52
N ILE A 55 11.54 -0.37 12.06
CA ILE A 55 11.09 1.00 11.86
C ILE A 55 11.19 1.71 13.22
N THR A 56 12.42 2.11 13.55
CA THR A 56 12.73 2.82 14.81
C THR A 56 12.42 4.31 14.70
N GLN A 57 12.43 4.84 13.46
CA GLN A 57 12.16 6.25 13.16
C GLN A 57 11.01 6.39 12.14
N PRO A 58 10.33 7.55 12.09
CA PRO A 58 9.28 7.78 11.11
C PRO A 58 9.83 7.75 9.68
N VAL A 59 9.18 6.98 8.81
CA VAL A 59 9.57 6.84 7.40
C VAL A 59 8.48 7.32 6.47
N TYR A 60 8.86 7.69 5.24
CA TYR A 60 7.97 8.22 4.22
C TYR A 60 8.01 7.33 2.98
N GLY A 61 6.84 7.14 2.35
CA GLY A 61 6.75 6.30 1.16
C GLY A 61 5.36 6.26 0.56
N ARG A 62 5.23 5.46 -0.51
CA ARG A 62 3.96 5.21 -1.18
C ARG A 62 3.32 3.92 -0.70
N VAL A 63 2.00 3.93 -0.57
CA VAL A 63 1.23 2.74 -0.16
C VAL A 63 0.76 1.95 -1.36
N SER A 64 0.92 0.63 -1.29
CA SER A 64 0.22 -0.34 -2.12
C SER A 64 -0.78 -1.11 -1.28
N ILE A 65 -2.03 -1.18 -1.73
CA ILE A 65 -3.12 -1.80 -0.95
C ILE A 65 -3.80 -2.90 -1.75
N ARG A 66 -3.84 -4.11 -1.17
CA ARG A 66 -4.59 -5.24 -1.74
C ARG A 66 -6.07 -5.17 -1.33
N SER A 67 -6.94 -5.85 -2.09
CA SER A 67 -8.36 -5.98 -1.72
C SER A 67 -8.57 -6.66 -0.36
N THR A 68 -7.61 -7.48 0.07
CA THR A 68 -7.57 -8.11 1.39
C THR A 68 -7.27 -7.14 2.54
N GLY A 69 -6.94 -5.87 2.25
CA GLY A 69 -6.55 -4.90 3.26
C GLY A 69 -5.10 -5.02 3.72
N GLN A 70 -4.26 -5.79 3.01
CA GLN A 70 -2.82 -5.76 3.24
C GLN A 70 -2.21 -4.48 2.66
N PHE A 71 -1.43 -3.78 3.49
CA PHE A 71 -0.70 -2.56 3.14
C PHE A 71 0.78 -2.87 3.02
N THR A 72 1.35 -2.46 1.90
CA THR A 72 2.78 -2.46 1.67
C THR A 72 3.22 -1.03 1.43
N VAL A 73 4.15 -0.51 2.23
CA VAL A 73 4.71 0.84 2.06
C VAL A 73 6.06 0.71 1.40
N THR A 74 6.23 1.36 0.25
CA THR A 74 7.50 1.41 -0.49
C THR A 74 8.15 2.76 -0.26
N LEU A 75 9.36 2.77 0.31
CA LEU A 75 10.15 3.97 0.52
C LEU A 75 10.75 4.46 -0.80
N THR A 76 11.17 5.72 -0.81
CA THR A 76 11.94 6.32 -1.93
C THR A 76 13.20 5.54 -2.28
N LYS A 77 13.82 4.89 -1.29
CA LYS A 77 15.01 4.02 -1.47
C LYS A 77 14.69 2.63 -2.04
N GLY A 78 13.43 2.33 -2.38
CA GLY A 78 13.00 1.05 -2.96
C GLY A 78 12.69 -0.07 -1.96
N ILE A 79 12.99 0.13 -0.67
CA ILE A 79 12.66 -0.84 0.39
C ILE A 79 11.15 -0.85 0.60
N SER A 80 10.56 -2.04 0.72
CA SER A 80 9.12 -2.20 0.94
C SER A 80 8.81 -2.93 2.23
N TYR A 81 7.85 -2.41 3.00
CA TYR A 81 7.46 -2.94 4.31
C TYR A 81 5.98 -3.28 4.33
N ASN A 82 5.64 -4.46 4.86
CA ASN A 82 4.26 -4.78 5.21
C ASN A 82 3.95 -4.18 6.59
N ILE A 83 3.01 -3.24 6.68
CA ILE A 83 2.69 -2.49 7.90
C ILE A 83 1.18 -2.39 8.03
N SER A 84 0.62 -2.31 9.24
CA SER A 84 -0.81 -2.06 9.41
C SER A 84 -1.17 -0.60 9.11
N SER A 85 -2.36 -0.36 8.55
CA SER A 85 -2.87 0.99 8.27
C SER A 85 -2.91 1.89 9.51
N LYS A 86 -3.00 1.30 10.71
CA LYS A 86 -3.00 2.02 12.00
C LYS A 86 -1.74 2.87 12.21
N TYR A 87 -0.61 2.45 11.65
CA TYR A 87 0.67 3.16 11.78
C TYR A 87 0.94 4.15 10.66
N CYS A 88 0.08 4.18 9.64
CA CYS A 88 0.21 5.06 8.50
C CYS A 88 -0.63 6.32 8.72
N ARG A 89 -0.04 7.48 8.41
CA ARG A 89 -0.74 8.75 8.31
C ARG A 89 -0.66 9.24 6.87
N LEU A 90 -1.82 9.54 6.29
CA LEU A 90 -1.92 10.13 4.96
C LEU A 90 -1.25 11.51 4.94
N LEU A 91 -0.36 11.73 3.98
CA LEU A 91 0.27 13.02 3.70
C LEU A 91 -0.32 13.65 2.44
N GLN A 92 -0.39 12.87 1.37
CA GLN A 92 -0.94 13.32 0.09
C GLN A 92 -1.75 12.17 -0.52
N GLN A 93 -2.96 12.48 -0.97
CA GLN A 93 -3.76 11.54 -1.75
C GLN A 93 -3.18 11.39 -3.15
N ASN A 94 -3.39 10.23 -3.75
CA ASN A 94 -3.08 10.00 -5.14
C ASN A 94 -4.11 10.73 -6.02
N ASP A 95 -3.92 12.04 -6.21
CA ASP A 95 -4.76 12.95 -6.99
C ASP A 95 -4.39 12.96 -8.50
N GLY A 96 -3.30 12.30 -8.87
CA GLY A 96 -2.81 12.20 -10.24
C GLY A 96 -1.72 13.20 -10.58
N TYR A 97 -1.31 14.06 -9.65
CA TYR A 97 -0.17 14.95 -9.82
C TYR A 97 1.05 14.39 -9.10
N GLY A 98 2.08 14.05 -9.86
CA GLY A 98 3.40 13.74 -9.32
C GLY A 98 4.18 15.04 -9.19
N TYR A 99 4.19 15.66 -8.01
CA TYR A 99 5.20 16.67 -7.70
C TYR A 99 6.51 15.94 -7.45
N SER A 100 7.43 16.04 -8.41
CA SER A 100 8.82 15.57 -8.31
C SER A 100 9.71 16.62 -7.70
#